data_AF-A0A959KL78-F1
#
_entry.id   AF-A0A959KL78-F1
#
_cell.length_a   1.000
_cell.length_b   1.000
_cell.length_c   1.000
_cell.angle_alpha   90.00
_cell.angle_beta   90.00
_cell.angle_gamma   90.00
#
_symmetry.space_group_name_H-M   'P 1'
#
loop_
_entity.id
_entity.type
_entity.pdbx_description
1 polymer ?
#
loop_
_entity_poly.entity_id
_entity_poly.type
_entity_poly.pdbx_seq_one_letter_code
_entity_poly.pdbx_strand_id
1 'polypeptide(L)'
;MKDFARLFTRLDQTNKTNAKVQALVDYFEEASDRDKLWTIALLSHRRPKRTVTTTMLRSWAAEAGGIPLWLFEESYHVVGDLAETIALVLPKPGEQEEKSLTGWIGYIRRLGSCEEEEKKKNVQQAWAAMDRAERFVFNKLITGGFRVGVSQKLMVRALARHTQIEEALLAHRLMGAWSPDDTTFQQLVLTKDPLEDSSKPYPFYLAYALEGEPEELGPATDWQVEHKWDGIRGQLIVREGQLFLWSRGEELVTDKFPEFFPLAEHLPDGTVIDGEILPFKDGLPLSFHELQTRIGRKNVTKGILEKTPVILKAYDLLESAGKDLRDEPLWRRRQQLENLLA
;
A
#
# COMPACT_ATOMS: atom_id res chain seq x y z
N MET A 1 22.59 -6.06 3.76
CA MET A 1 21.81 -5.77 4.99
C MET A 1 22.10 -4.37 5.46
N LYS A 2 23.39 -4.02 5.59
CA LYS A 2 23.88 -2.67 5.89
C LYS A 2 23.07 -1.54 5.25
N ASP A 3 22.84 -1.60 3.93
CA ASP A 3 22.10 -0.54 3.21
C ASP A 3 20.63 -0.48 3.64
N PHE A 4 19.98 -1.64 3.78
CA PHE A 4 18.61 -1.72 4.25
C PHE A 4 18.47 -1.31 5.72
N ALA A 5 19.46 -1.64 6.56
CA ALA A 5 19.50 -1.19 7.95
C ALA A 5 19.65 0.33 8.04
N ARG A 6 20.52 0.92 7.21
CA ARG A 6 20.67 2.37 7.07
C ARG A 6 19.37 3.03 6.61
N LEU A 7 18.70 2.47 5.60
CA LEU A 7 17.37 2.92 5.17
C LEU A 7 16.38 2.88 6.34
N PHE A 8 16.28 1.74 7.03
CA PHE A 8 15.32 1.56 8.12
C PHE A 8 15.56 2.58 9.25
N THR A 9 16.82 2.77 9.68
CA THR A 9 17.18 3.77 10.68
C THR A 9 16.78 5.17 10.26
N ARG A 10 17.06 5.56 9.00
CA ARG A 10 16.66 6.88 8.48
C ARG A 10 15.15 7.08 8.46
N LEU A 11 14.38 6.03 8.12
CA LEU A 11 12.92 6.07 8.08
C LEU A 11 12.30 6.16 9.49
N ASP A 12 12.89 5.46 10.45
CA ASP A 12 12.42 5.40 11.84
C ASP A 12 12.69 6.70 12.60
N GLN A 13 13.82 7.37 12.32
CA GLN A 13 14.24 8.60 12.99
C GLN A 13 13.58 9.88 12.45
N THR A 14 12.69 9.78 11.45
CA THR A 14 12.06 10.96 10.85
C THR A 14 10.55 10.84 10.75
N ASN A 15 9.86 11.94 11.02
CA ASN A 15 8.44 12.11 10.73
C ASN A 15 8.18 12.91 9.44
N LYS A 16 9.24 13.45 8.80
CA LYS A 16 9.10 14.31 7.62
C LYS A 16 8.89 13.48 6.36
N THR A 17 7.74 13.65 5.72
CA THR A 17 7.33 12.97 4.48
C THR A 17 8.41 13.02 3.40
N ASN A 18 8.93 14.21 3.09
CA ASN A 18 9.96 14.37 2.05
C ASN A 18 11.30 13.71 2.41
N ALA A 19 11.66 13.66 3.70
CA ALA A 19 12.88 12.99 4.13
C ALA A 19 12.78 11.47 3.98
N LYS A 20 11.59 10.89 4.23
CA LYS A 20 11.34 9.46 3.97
C LYS A 20 11.40 9.12 2.50
N VAL A 21 10.79 9.96 1.66
CA VAL A 21 10.85 9.80 0.19
C VAL A 21 12.31 9.84 -0.27
N GLN A 22 13.11 10.80 0.20
CA GLN A 22 14.52 10.88 -0.17
C GLN A 22 15.31 9.65 0.29
N ALA A 23 15.10 9.18 1.52
CA ALA A 23 15.78 7.98 2.01
C ALA A 23 15.49 6.74 1.16
N LEU A 24 14.25 6.58 0.68
CA LEU A 24 13.88 5.52 -0.25
C LEU A 24 14.53 5.69 -1.62
N VAL A 25 14.58 6.92 -2.16
CA VAL A 25 15.24 7.21 -3.45
C VAL A 25 16.72 6.84 -3.38
N ASP A 26 17.44 7.33 -2.37
CA ASP A 26 18.87 7.03 -2.19
C ASP A 26 19.10 5.50 -2.10
N TYR A 27 18.24 4.78 -1.39
CA TYR A 27 18.32 3.33 -1.31
C TYR A 27 18.06 2.64 -2.67
N PHE A 28 17.08 3.13 -3.45
CA PHE A 28 16.81 2.57 -4.77
C PHE A 28 17.90 2.87 -5.79
N GLU A 29 18.72 3.89 -5.60
CA GLU A 29 19.89 4.15 -6.45
C GLU A 29 21.03 3.14 -6.21
N GLU A 30 21.26 2.76 -4.95
CA GLU A 30 22.40 1.92 -4.56
C GLU A 30 22.08 0.41 -4.51
N ALA A 31 20.85 0.03 -4.12
CA ALA A 31 20.51 -1.36 -3.84
C ALA A 31 20.41 -2.21 -5.12
N SER A 32 20.70 -3.51 -5.01
CA SER A 32 20.43 -4.47 -6.10
C SER A 32 18.93 -4.62 -6.35
N ASP A 33 18.53 -4.92 -7.59
CA ASP A 33 17.13 -5.09 -7.97
C ASP A 33 16.34 -6.07 -7.09
N ARG A 34 16.97 -7.15 -6.63
CA ARG A 34 16.34 -8.10 -5.70
C ARG A 34 16.08 -7.47 -4.33
N ASP A 35 17.02 -6.67 -3.83
CA ASP A 35 16.87 -5.96 -2.56
C ASP A 35 15.86 -4.80 -2.67
N LYS A 36 15.78 -4.12 -3.82
CA LYS A 36 14.71 -3.15 -4.12
C LYS A 36 13.35 -3.81 -4.05
N LEU A 37 13.17 -4.94 -4.74
CA LEU A 37 11.91 -5.68 -4.78
C LEU A 37 11.46 -6.16 -3.39
N TRP A 38 12.39 -6.75 -2.61
CA TRP A 38 12.08 -7.15 -1.23
C TRP A 38 11.74 -5.97 -0.33
N THR A 39 12.38 -4.82 -0.53
CA THR A 39 12.06 -3.59 0.21
C THR A 39 10.64 -3.12 -0.08
N ILE A 40 10.25 -3.08 -1.36
CA ILE A 40 8.89 -2.75 -1.79
C ILE A 40 7.90 -3.71 -1.13
N ALA A 41 8.17 -5.02 -1.14
CA ALA A 41 7.30 -6.02 -0.55
C ALA A 41 7.14 -5.86 0.97
N LEU A 42 8.25 -5.76 1.71
CA LEU A 42 8.24 -5.65 3.18
C LEU A 42 7.49 -4.41 3.68
N LEU A 43 7.70 -3.28 3.01
CA LEU A 43 7.07 -1.99 3.35
C LEU A 43 5.63 -1.91 2.83
N SER A 44 5.27 -2.65 1.77
CA SER A 44 3.89 -2.85 1.30
C SER A 44 3.16 -4.00 2.01
N HIS A 45 3.68 -4.44 3.17
CA HIS A 45 3.10 -5.50 4.00
C HIS A 45 3.05 -6.92 3.38
N ARG A 46 3.74 -7.17 2.27
CA ARG A 46 3.95 -8.50 1.68
C ARG A 46 5.16 -9.17 2.35
N ARG A 47 4.96 -9.68 3.57
CA ARG A 47 6.02 -10.19 4.45
C ARG A 47 6.15 -11.72 4.35
N PRO A 48 7.37 -12.29 4.49
CA PRO A 48 7.55 -13.72 4.65
C PRO A 48 6.76 -14.27 5.84
N LYS A 49 6.37 -15.55 5.78
CA LYS A 49 5.74 -16.24 6.92
C LYS A 49 6.68 -16.26 8.12
N ARG A 50 6.10 -16.09 9.30
CA ARG A 50 6.83 -16.11 10.58
C ARG A 50 7.27 -17.53 10.90
N THR A 51 8.58 -17.77 11.00
CA THR A 51 9.17 -19.10 11.23
C THR A 51 9.63 -19.32 12.68
N VAL A 52 9.85 -18.24 13.43
CA VAL A 52 10.31 -18.26 14.83
C VAL A 52 9.35 -17.45 15.70
N THR A 53 8.98 -18.02 16.86
CA THR A 53 8.05 -17.37 17.80
C THR A 53 8.76 -16.31 18.66
N THR A 54 8.00 -15.38 19.23
CA THR A 54 8.57 -14.39 20.17
C THR A 54 9.11 -15.05 21.44
N THR A 55 8.48 -16.12 21.92
CA THR A 55 8.91 -16.86 23.10
C THR A 55 10.29 -17.47 22.90
N MET A 56 10.52 -18.09 21.74
CA MET A 56 11.83 -18.62 21.34
C MET A 56 12.88 -17.51 21.32
N LEU A 57 12.60 -16.38 20.63
CA LEU A 57 13.55 -15.27 20.54
C LEU A 57 13.95 -14.69 21.90
N ARG A 58 13.00 -14.57 22.83
CA ARG A 58 13.26 -14.09 24.21
C ARG A 58 14.24 -15.02 24.93
N SER A 59 13.94 -16.32 24.91
CA SER A 59 14.78 -17.35 25.54
C SER A 59 16.20 -17.35 24.94
N TRP A 60 16.30 -17.39 23.61
CA TRP A 60 17.58 -17.47 22.91
C TRP A 60 18.43 -16.20 23.08
N ALA A 61 17.80 -15.03 23.16
CA ALA A 61 18.49 -13.76 23.37
C ALA A 61 18.96 -13.60 24.82
N ALA A 62 18.18 -14.04 25.81
CA ALA A 62 18.61 -14.06 27.20
C ALA A 62 19.85 -14.96 27.37
N GLU A 63 19.80 -16.16 26.80
CA GLU A 63 20.93 -17.10 26.79
C GLU A 63 22.17 -16.51 26.09
N ALA A 64 22.01 -15.99 24.87
CA ALA A 64 23.12 -15.41 24.11
C ALA A 64 23.69 -14.11 24.74
N GLY A 65 22.86 -13.37 25.49
CA GLY A 65 23.27 -12.20 26.27
C GLY A 65 23.91 -12.55 27.62
N GLY A 66 23.87 -13.83 28.04
CA GLY A 66 24.36 -14.26 29.35
C GLY A 66 23.55 -13.70 30.52
N ILE A 67 22.26 -13.43 30.32
CA ILE A 67 21.35 -12.89 31.34
C ILE A 67 20.19 -13.86 31.61
N PRO A 68 19.66 -13.91 32.84
CA PRO A 68 18.48 -14.72 33.13
C PRO A 68 17.25 -14.17 32.39
N LEU A 69 16.31 -15.06 32.02
CA LEU A 69 15.13 -14.70 31.23
C LEU A 69 14.29 -13.59 31.89
N TRP A 70 14.12 -13.62 33.21
CA TRP A 70 13.37 -12.58 33.92
C TRP A 70 13.97 -11.18 33.72
N LEU A 71 15.31 -11.07 33.66
CA LEU A 71 15.98 -9.78 33.44
C LEU A 71 15.80 -9.29 32.00
N PHE A 72 15.77 -10.22 31.05
CA PHE A 72 15.41 -9.90 29.67
C PHE A 72 13.96 -9.36 29.59
N GLU A 73 13.03 -10.00 30.30
CA GLU A 73 11.62 -9.59 30.32
C GLU A 73 11.44 -8.20 30.94
N GLU A 74 12.08 -7.92 32.07
CA GLU A 74 12.11 -6.58 32.67
C GLU A 74 12.73 -5.54 31.71
N SER A 75 13.83 -5.89 31.04
CA SER A 75 14.46 -5.00 30.04
C SER A 75 13.52 -4.71 28.87
N TYR A 76 12.77 -5.71 28.41
CA TYR A 76 11.76 -5.53 27.37
C TYR A 76 10.64 -4.59 27.81
N HIS A 77 10.20 -4.64 29.06
CA HIS A 77 9.18 -3.72 29.58
C HIS A 77 9.64 -2.26 29.55
N VAL A 78 10.94 -2.01 29.75
CA VAL A 78 11.53 -0.66 29.66
C VAL A 78 11.68 -0.21 28.21
N VAL A 79 12.18 -1.07 27.32
CA VAL A 79 12.44 -0.72 25.92
C VAL A 79 11.15 -0.64 25.09
N GLY A 80 10.18 -1.51 25.35
CA GLY A 80 8.89 -1.56 24.65
C GLY A 80 8.93 -2.21 23.26
N ASP A 81 10.11 -2.57 22.75
CA ASP A 81 10.28 -3.27 21.48
C ASP A 81 11.21 -4.48 21.60
N LEU A 82 10.73 -5.65 21.14
CA LEU A 82 11.47 -6.90 21.28
C LEU A 82 12.75 -6.91 20.43
N ALA A 83 12.68 -6.40 19.19
CA ALA A 83 13.84 -6.41 18.31
C ALA A 83 14.94 -5.49 18.84
N GLU A 84 14.57 -4.33 19.39
CA GLU A 84 15.51 -3.41 20.02
C GLU A 84 16.10 -3.98 21.32
N THR A 85 15.26 -4.61 22.16
CA THR A 85 15.72 -5.27 23.39
C THR A 85 16.79 -6.32 23.06
N ILE A 86 16.53 -7.19 22.07
CA ILE A 86 17.51 -8.19 21.62
C ILE A 86 18.79 -7.51 21.12
N ALA A 87 18.68 -6.46 20.29
CA ALA A 87 19.84 -5.76 19.77
C ALA A 87 20.71 -5.09 20.87
N LEU A 88 20.11 -4.72 21.99
CA LEU A 88 20.75 -4.08 23.14
C LEU A 88 21.45 -5.06 24.10
N VAL A 89 20.83 -6.21 24.38
CA VAL A 89 21.35 -7.16 25.39
C VAL A 89 22.48 -8.05 24.87
N LEU A 90 22.57 -8.22 23.55
CA LEU A 90 23.54 -9.12 22.94
C LEU A 90 24.96 -8.53 22.96
N PRO A 91 26.00 -9.36 23.17
CA PRO A 91 27.38 -8.90 23.21
C PRO A 91 27.83 -8.31 21.87
N LYS A 92 28.94 -7.56 21.88
CA LYS A 92 29.51 -6.99 20.64
C LYS A 92 29.72 -8.10 19.59
N PRO A 93 29.44 -7.84 18.30
CA PRO A 93 29.63 -8.84 17.27
C PRO A 93 31.11 -9.24 17.14
N GLY A 94 31.32 -10.47 16.70
CA GLY A 94 32.64 -10.96 16.28
C GLY A 94 32.95 -10.53 14.85
N GLU A 95 33.35 -11.49 14.01
CA GLU A 95 33.51 -11.27 12.57
C GLU A 95 32.16 -10.99 11.91
N GLN A 96 32.06 -9.88 11.18
CA GLN A 96 30.82 -9.48 10.53
C GLN A 96 30.62 -10.24 9.23
N GLU A 97 29.40 -10.73 9.01
CA GLU A 97 29.04 -11.42 7.77
C GLU A 97 28.29 -10.46 6.83
N GLU A 98 28.84 -10.23 5.65
CA GLU A 98 28.20 -9.40 4.64
C GLU A 98 27.21 -10.21 3.80
N LYS A 99 25.92 -10.05 4.09
CA LYS A 99 24.81 -10.58 3.28
C LYS A 99 23.85 -9.47 2.89
N SER A 100 23.30 -9.54 1.68
CA SER A 100 22.24 -8.64 1.17
C SER A 100 20.92 -8.83 1.95
N LEU A 101 19.97 -7.90 1.77
CA LEU A 101 18.63 -8.08 2.36
C LEU A 101 18.00 -9.40 1.87
N THR A 102 18.07 -9.65 0.56
CA THR A 102 17.59 -10.88 -0.07
C THR A 102 18.25 -12.11 0.55
N GLY A 103 19.56 -12.06 0.80
CA GLY A 103 20.31 -13.14 1.43
C GLY A 103 19.78 -13.51 2.81
N TRP A 104 19.50 -12.50 3.66
CA TRP A 104 18.92 -12.72 4.99
C TRP A 104 17.46 -13.15 4.96
N ILE A 105 16.67 -12.69 3.99
CA ILE A 105 15.30 -13.20 3.82
C ILE A 105 15.32 -14.69 3.45
N GLY A 106 16.21 -15.08 2.53
CA GLY A 106 16.44 -16.50 2.22
C GLY A 106 16.88 -17.29 3.44
N TYR A 107 17.76 -16.72 4.28
CA TYR A 107 18.18 -17.31 5.55
C TYR A 107 17.01 -17.56 6.49
N ILE A 108 16.17 -16.55 6.74
CA ILE A 108 15.00 -16.64 7.64
C ILE A 108 13.97 -17.66 7.12
N ARG A 109 13.77 -17.74 5.80
CA ARG A 109 12.85 -18.72 5.21
C ARG A 109 13.31 -20.15 5.42
N ARG A 110 14.62 -20.43 5.28
CA ARG A 110 15.20 -21.75 5.54
C ARG A 110 15.04 -22.19 6.99
N LEU A 111 14.98 -21.26 7.95
CA LEU A 111 14.67 -21.61 9.33
C LEU A 111 13.33 -22.35 9.44
N GLY A 112 12.36 -22.11 8.57
CA GLY A 112 11.05 -22.77 8.62
C GLY A 112 11.11 -24.30 8.55
N SER A 113 12.10 -24.86 7.87
CA SER A 113 12.30 -26.31 7.72
C SER A 113 13.25 -26.94 8.75
N CYS A 114 13.87 -26.14 9.63
CA CYS A 114 14.81 -26.61 10.63
C CYS A 114 14.10 -27.04 11.92
N GLU A 115 14.74 -27.96 12.65
CA GLU A 115 14.37 -28.28 14.03
C GLU A 115 14.67 -27.10 14.98
N GLU A 116 14.06 -27.07 16.16
CA GLU A 116 14.18 -25.94 17.09
C GLU A 116 15.62 -25.63 17.49
N GLU A 117 16.43 -26.65 17.78
CA GLU A 117 17.83 -26.47 18.19
C GLU A 117 18.68 -25.90 17.04
N GLU A 118 18.41 -26.33 15.81
CA GLU A 118 19.08 -25.80 14.62
C GLU A 118 18.63 -24.36 14.33
N LYS A 119 17.33 -24.03 14.49
CA LYS A 119 16.83 -22.66 14.40
C LYS A 119 17.53 -21.75 15.40
N LYS A 120 17.63 -22.18 16.66
CA LYS A 120 18.31 -21.45 17.74
C LYS A 120 19.76 -21.15 17.37
N LYS A 121 20.52 -22.19 17.01
CA LYS A 121 21.92 -22.06 16.60
C LYS A 121 22.08 -21.08 15.44
N ASN A 122 21.27 -21.21 14.40
CA ASN A 122 21.31 -20.35 13.22
C ASN A 122 20.97 -18.89 13.56
N VAL A 123 19.99 -18.63 14.43
CA VAL A 123 19.64 -17.26 14.85
C VAL A 123 20.75 -16.64 15.70
N GLN A 124 21.31 -17.39 16.65
CA GLN A 124 22.42 -16.90 17.49
C GLN A 124 23.69 -16.63 16.67
N GLN A 125 24.01 -17.47 15.68
CA GLN A 125 25.11 -17.23 14.75
C GLN A 125 24.89 -15.96 13.92
N ALA A 126 23.68 -15.74 13.39
CA ALA A 126 23.35 -14.52 12.67
C ALA A 126 23.52 -13.27 13.55
N TRP A 127 23.05 -13.32 14.80
CA TRP A 127 23.26 -12.22 15.76
C TRP A 127 24.73 -11.94 16.04
N ALA A 128 25.55 -12.97 16.21
CA ALA A 128 26.98 -12.81 16.48
C ALA A 128 27.73 -12.09 15.34
N ALA A 129 27.21 -12.17 14.11
CA ALA A 129 27.80 -11.59 12.91
C ALA A 129 27.23 -10.22 12.49
N MET A 130 26.32 -9.63 13.27
CA MET A 130 25.61 -8.39 12.94
C MET A 130 25.88 -7.28 13.95
N ASP A 131 25.96 -6.04 13.46
CA ASP A 131 25.96 -4.86 14.34
C ASP A 131 24.58 -4.62 14.99
N ARG A 132 24.49 -3.60 15.86
CA ARG A 132 23.24 -3.29 16.57
C ARG A 132 22.08 -2.94 15.62
N ALA A 133 22.33 -2.15 14.59
CA ALA A 133 21.30 -1.72 13.64
C ALA A 133 20.83 -2.89 12.77
N GLU A 134 21.78 -3.73 12.33
CA GLU A 134 21.50 -4.95 11.58
C GLU A 134 20.72 -5.97 12.42
N ARG A 135 21.10 -6.22 13.68
CA ARG A 135 20.35 -7.09 14.62
C ARG A 135 18.93 -6.62 14.80
N PHE A 136 18.76 -5.31 15.02
CA PHE A 136 17.44 -4.72 15.17
C PHE A 136 16.57 -5.03 13.95
N VAL A 137 17.06 -4.73 12.75
CA VAL A 137 16.31 -4.96 11.51
C VAL A 137 16.10 -6.44 11.20
N PHE A 138 17.10 -7.30 11.45
CA PHE A 138 16.96 -8.75 11.31
C PHE A 138 15.86 -9.32 12.22
N ASN A 139 15.81 -8.88 13.47
CA ASN A 139 14.74 -9.28 14.38
C ASN A 139 13.38 -8.71 13.94
N LYS A 140 13.33 -7.51 13.34
CA LYS A 140 12.10 -7.00 12.70
C LYS A 140 11.67 -7.87 11.51
N LEU A 141 12.60 -8.38 10.70
CA LEU A 141 12.31 -9.33 9.61
C LEU A 141 11.68 -10.61 10.15
N ILE A 142 12.27 -11.22 11.18
CA ILE A 142 11.75 -12.44 11.80
C ILE A 142 10.37 -12.20 12.43
N THR A 143 10.21 -11.10 13.15
CA THR A 143 8.97 -10.80 13.87
C THR A 143 7.86 -10.22 12.99
N GLY A 144 8.21 -9.75 11.80
CA GLY A 144 7.31 -9.02 10.90
C GLY A 144 6.92 -7.64 11.45
N GLY A 145 7.73 -7.01 12.30
CA GLY A 145 7.38 -5.80 13.05
C GLY A 145 7.70 -4.45 12.38
N PHE A 146 7.48 -4.27 11.08
CA PHE A 146 7.82 -3.01 10.38
C PHE A 146 6.74 -1.94 10.58
N ARG A 147 7.01 -0.95 11.44
CA ARG A 147 6.17 0.23 11.70
C ARG A 147 6.93 1.54 11.47
N VAL A 148 7.60 1.67 10.33
CA VAL A 148 8.43 2.85 10.00
C VAL A 148 7.65 3.99 9.31
N GLY A 149 6.33 3.91 9.29
CA GLY A 149 5.47 4.96 8.73
C GLY A 149 5.74 5.26 7.26
N VAL A 150 5.92 4.21 6.44
CA VAL A 150 5.95 4.29 4.97
C VAL A 150 4.63 3.75 4.46
N SER A 151 3.83 4.62 3.82
CA SER A 151 2.59 4.25 3.14
C SER A 151 2.87 3.79 1.71
N GLN A 152 1.91 3.12 1.08
CA GLN A 152 1.97 2.77 -0.34
C GLN A 152 2.16 4.01 -1.22
N LYS A 153 1.44 5.10 -0.93
CA LYS A 153 1.61 6.39 -1.61
C LYS A 153 3.05 6.93 -1.51
N LEU A 154 3.69 6.82 -0.34
CA LEU A 154 5.09 7.23 -0.19
C LEU A 154 6.06 6.37 -0.99
N MET A 155 5.80 5.06 -1.05
CA MET A 155 6.57 4.13 -1.87
C MET A 155 6.47 4.48 -3.35
N VAL A 156 5.25 4.70 -3.85
CA VAL A 156 4.97 5.12 -5.24
C VAL A 156 5.72 6.41 -5.57
N ARG A 157 5.63 7.43 -4.72
CA ARG A 157 6.32 8.72 -4.91
C ARG A 157 7.84 8.58 -4.95
N ALA A 158 8.42 7.70 -4.13
CA ALA A 158 9.86 7.44 -4.15
C ALA A 158 10.29 6.72 -5.43
N LEU A 159 9.53 5.71 -5.85
CA LEU A 159 9.79 5.01 -7.11
C LEU A 159 9.65 5.94 -8.31
N ALA A 160 8.62 6.80 -8.35
CA ALA A 160 8.41 7.76 -9.43
C ALA A 160 9.60 8.71 -9.59
N ARG A 161 10.17 9.18 -8.47
CA ARG A 161 11.40 9.99 -8.48
C ARG A 161 12.61 9.20 -8.96
N HIS A 162 12.76 7.95 -8.55
CA HIS A 162 13.88 7.10 -8.94
C HIS A 162 13.84 6.72 -10.43
N THR A 163 12.66 6.38 -10.95
CA THR A 163 12.51 5.82 -12.30
C THR A 163 12.02 6.82 -13.34
N GLN A 164 11.57 8.01 -12.92
CA GLN A 164 10.91 9.01 -13.78
C GLN A 164 9.61 8.49 -14.43
N ILE A 165 8.97 7.49 -13.82
CA ILE A 165 7.67 6.95 -14.23
C ILE A 165 6.56 7.64 -13.43
N GLU A 166 5.42 7.91 -14.06
CA GLU A 166 4.27 8.56 -13.41
C GLU A 166 3.75 7.78 -12.19
N GLU A 167 3.33 8.50 -11.14
CA GLU A 167 2.87 7.91 -9.87
C GLU A 167 1.64 6.99 -10.07
N ALA A 168 0.67 7.39 -10.91
CA ALA A 168 -0.52 6.59 -11.19
C ALA A 168 -0.17 5.21 -11.77
N LEU A 169 0.79 5.18 -12.69
CA LEU A 169 1.24 3.94 -13.31
C LEU A 169 1.94 3.03 -12.28
N LEU A 170 2.85 3.58 -11.48
CA LEU A 170 3.53 2.79 -10.43
C LEU A 170 2.56 2.30 -9.35
N ALA A 171 1.56 3.10 -8.97
CA ALA A 171 0.53 2.69 -8.03
C ALA A 171 -0.27 1.47 -8.56
N HIS A 172 -0.63 1.48 -9.85
CA HIS A 172 -1.29 0.35 -10.51
C HIS A 172 -0.43 -0.92 -10.44
N ARG A 173 0.83 -0.85 -10.92
CA ARG A 173 1.72 -2.02 -10.96
C ARG A 173 1.96 -2.63 -9.57
N LEU A 174 2.05 -1.82 -8.52
CA LEU A 174 2.28 -2.31 -7.16
C LEU A 174 1.06 -3.01 -6.51
N MET A 175 -0.16 -2.78 -7.01
CA MET A 175 -1.37 -3.40 -6.45
C MET A 175 -1.58 -4.85 -6.90
N GLY A 176 -1.11 -5.21 -8.10
CA GLY A 176 -1.33 -6.53 -8.69
C GLY A 176 -0.89 -7.72 -7.81
N ALA A 177 -1.29 -8.92 -8.25
CA ALA A 177 -0.86 -10.17 -7.63
C ALA A 177 0.59 -10.49 -8.01
N TRP A 178 1.55 -9.92 -7.29
CA TRP A 178 2.98 -10.18 -7.47
C TRP A 178 3.64 -10.66 -6.16
N SER A 179 4.70 -11.45 -6.31
CA SER A 179 5.55 -11.90 -5.21
C SER A 179 7.03 -11.62 -5.52
N PRO A 180 7.87 -11.32 -4.52
CA PRO A 180 9.32 -11.31 -4.70
C PRO A 180 9.95 -12.63 -5.19
N ASP A 181 9.17 -13.71 -5.17
CA ASP A 181 9.59 -15.05 -5.59
C ASP A 181 9.43 -15.29 -7.09
N ASP A 182 8.41 -14.71 -7.72
CA ASP A 182 8.04 -14.94 -9.12
C ASP A 182 8.18 -13.69 -10.01
N THR A 183 8.37 -12.52 -9.39
CA THR A 183 8.44 -11.24 -10.06
C THR A 183 9.84 -10.64 -9.92
N THR A 184 10.29 -9.87 -10.90
CA THR A 184 11.53 -9.09 -10.82
C THR A 184 11.23 -7.59 -10.68
N PHE A 185 12.19 -6.82 -10.16
CA PHE A 185 12.06 -5.35 -10.14
C PHE A 185 11.84 -4.79 -11.55
N GLN A 186 12.54 -5.33 -12.54
CA GLN A 186 12.33 -4.98 -13.94
C GLN A 186 10.87 -5.18 -14.35
N GLN A 187 10.30 -6.37 -14.15
CA GLN A 187 8.91 -6.67 -14.52
C GLN A 187 7.89 -5.79 -13.76
N LEU A 188 8.10 -5.59 -12.46
CA LEU A 188 7.15 -4.85 -11.63
C LEU A 188 7.22 -3.34 -11.84
N VAL A 189 8.41 -2.79 -12.06
CA VAL A 189 8.67 -1.34 -11.93
C VAL A 189 9.18 -0.70 -13.22
N LEU A 190 9.78 -1.43 -14.15
CA LEU A 190 10.42 -0.83 -15.33
C LEU A 190 9.80 -1.27 -16.66
N THR A 191 9.29 -2.50 -16.74
CA THR A 191 8.62 -3.00 -17.94
C THR A 191 7.35 -2.22 -18.20
N LYS A 192 7.20 -1.71 -19.43
CA LYS A 192 5.95 -1.16 -19.90
C LYS A 192 4.95 -2.30 -20.11
N ASP A 193 3.92 -2.34 -19.28
CA ASP A 193 2.73 -3.13 -19.50
C ASP A 193 1.95 -2.53 -20.71
N PRO A 194 1.45 -3.35 -21.65
CA PRO A 194 0.56 -2.86 -22.70
C PRO A 194 -0.72 -2.20 -22.14
N LEU A 195 -1.12 -2.55 -20.92
CA LEU A 195 -2.33 -2.07 -20.22
C LEU A 195 -2.10 -0.78 -19.40
N GLU A 196 -0.98 -0.07 -19.59
CA GLU A 196 -0.63 1.07 -18.73
C GLU A 196 -1.55 2.25 -18.85
N ASP A 197 -2.00 2.54 -20.06
CA ASP A 197 -3.00 3.58 -20.30
C ASP A 197 -4.39 3.12 -19.84
N SER A 198 -4.66 1.81 -19.76
CA SER A 198 -6.00 1.30 -19.43
C SER A 198 -6.39 1.62 -17.98
N SER A 199 -5.43 1.66 -17.06
CA SER A 199 -5.69 1.97 -15.65
C SER A 199 -5.67 3.45 -15.29
N LYS A 200 -5.18 4.34 -16.17
CA LYS A 200 -4.89 5.73 -15.82
C LYS A 200 -6.18 6.56 -15.63
N PRO A 201 -6.37 7.22 -14.47
CA PRO A 201 -7.52 8.10 -14.26
C PRO A 201 -7.34 9.44 -14.97
N TYR A 202 -8.45 10.11 -15.26
CA TYR A 202 -8.40 11.52 -15.62
C TYR A 202 -8.18 12.41 -14.39
N PRO A 203 -7.73 13.66 -14.56
CA PRO A 203 -7.67 14.61 -13.46
C PRO A 203 -9.03 14.83 -12.80
N PHE A 204 -9.08 14.77 -11.46
CA PHE A 204 -10.30 15.06 -10.70
C PHE A 204 -10.59 16.57 -10.71
N TYR A 205 -11.61 17.00 -11.46
CA TYR A 205 -12.01 18.40 -11.53
C TYR A 205 -12.65 18.87 -10.21
N LEU A 206 -12.22 20.02 -9.68
CA LEU A 206 -12.66 20.49 -8.37
C LEU A 206 -13.81 21.47 -8.48
N ALA A 207 -14.71 21.43 -7.50
CA ALA A 207 -15.74 22.45 -7.31
C ALA A 207 -15.26 23.48 -6.27
N TYR A 208 -15.68 24.72 -6.45
CA TYR A 208 -15.47 25.81 -5.52
C TYR A 208 -16.77 26.12 -4.80
N ALA A 209 -16.67 26.64 -3.58
CA ALA A 209 -17.84 27.20 -2.91
C ALA A 209 -18.36 28.39 -3.72
N LEU A 210 -19.68 28.57 -3.73
CA LEU A 210 -20.29 29.75 -4.32
C LEU A 210 -19.80 31.00 -3.58
N GLU A 211 -19.29 31.97 -4.33
CA GLU A 211 -19.02 33.32 -3.84
C GLU A 211 -20.22 34.19 -4.21
N GLY A 212 -20.85 34.84 -3.23
CA GLY A 212 -22.05 35.66 -3.45
C GLY A 212 -23.37 34.88 -3.33
N GLU A 213 -24.45 35.51 -3.78
CA GLU A 213 -25.81 34.96 -3.69
C GLU A 213 -26.20 34.20 -4.98
N PRO A 214 -27.00 33.11 -4.90
CA PRO A 214 -27.39 32.32 -6.07
C PRO A 214 -28.05 33.12 -7.21
N GLU A 215 -28.72 34.24 -6.90
CA GLU A 215 -29.37 35.11 -7.88
C GLU A 215 -28.37 35.76 -8.84
N GLU A 216 -27.10 35.87 -8.45
CA GLU A 216 -26.03 36.45 -9.28
C GLU A 216 -25.55 35.48 -10.38
N LEU A 217 -25.92 34.20 -10.29
CA LEU A 217 -25.53 33.15 -11.24
C LEU A 217 -26.33 33.17 -12.55
N GLY A 218 -27.35 34.03 -12.65
CA GLY A 218 -28.25 34.09 -13.81
C GLY A 218 -29.41 33.07 -13.72
N PRO A 219 -30.06 32.76 -14.85
CA PRO A 219 -31.24 31.91 -14.88
C PRO A 219 -30.95 30.50 -14.38
N ALA A 220 -31.78 29.98 -13.47
CA ALA A 220 -31.65 28.60 -12.96
C ALA A 220 -31.70 27.53 -14.07
N THR A 221 -32.30 27.83 -15.22
CA THR A 221 -32.33 26.95 -16.41
C THR A 221 -30.97 26.71 -17.04
N ASP A 222 -29.99 27.56 -16.76
CA ASP A 222 -28.63 27.44 -17.29
C ASP A 222 -27.76 26.53 -16.41
N TRP A 223 -28.30 26.05 -15.28
CA TRP A 223 -27.58 25.29 -14.28
C TRP A 223 -28.11 23.86 -14.15
N GLN A 224 -27.19 22.92 -13.93
CA GLN A 224 -27.48 21.59 -13.45
C GLN A 224 -27.15 21.52 -11.96
N VAL A 225 -28.11 21.06 -11.15
CA VAL A 225 -27.96 20.95 -9.70
C VAL A 225 -28.02 19.49 -9.29
N GLU A 226 -27.05 19.07 -8.50
CA GLU A 226 -26.99 17.72 -7.94
C GLU A 226 -26.71 17.76 -6.44
N HIS A 227 -27.11 16.70 -5.74
CA HIS A 227 -26.78 16.55 -4.34
C HIS A 227 -25.26 16.41 -4.17
N LYS A 228 -24.69 17.18 -3.24
CA LYS A 228 -23.34 16.94 -2.75
C LYS A 228 -23.38 15.77 -1.77
N TRP A 229 -23.02 14.60 -2.24
CA TRP A 229 -22.98 13.38 -1.44
C TRP A 229 -21.82 13.37 -0.43
N ASP A 230 -21.98 12.61 0.64
CA ASP A 230 -20.98 12.42 1.72
C ASP A 230 -20.38 11.01 1.62
N GLY A 231 -19.38 10.87 0.75
CA GLY A 231 -18.78 9.58 0.39
C GLY A 231 -17.31 9.65 0.06
N ILE A 232 -16.85 8.71 -0.76
CA ILE A 232 -15.53 8.79 -1.40
C ILE A 232 -15.73 9.04 -2.89
N ARG A 233 -15.31 10.19 -3.38
CA ARG A 233 -15.20 10.42 -4.82
C ARG A 233 -14.30 9.38 -5.48
N GLY A 234 -14.83 8.73 -6.51
CA GLY A 234 -14.16 7.67 -7.25
C GLY A 234 -14.35 7.80 -8.76
N GLN A 235 -13.26 7.62 -9.51
CA GLN A 235 -13.32 7.37 -10.95
C GLN A 235 -13.26 5.86 -11.21
N LEU A 236 -14.34 5.33 -11.78
CA LEU A 236 -14.45 3.95 -12.23
C LEU A 236 -14.08 3.88 -13.72
N ILE A 237 -13.10 3.06 -14.05
CA ILE A 237 -12.53 2.92 -15.39
C ILE A 237 -12.72 1.47 -15.82
N VAL A 238 -13.32 1.26 -17.00
CA VAL A 238 -13.39 -0.04 -17.68
C VAL A 238 -12.68 0.08 -19.01
N ARG A 239 -11.53 -0.58 -19.14
CA ARG A 239 -10.69 -0.59 -20.35
C ARG A 239 -9.98 -1.94 -20.45
N GLU A 240 -9.81 -2.44 -21.67
CA GLU A 240 -9.18 -3.74 -21.95
C GLU A 240 -9.81 -4.91 -21.15
N GLY A 241 -11.11 -4.84 -20.90
CA GLY A 241 -11.86 -5.85 -20.10
C GLY A 241 -11.51 -5.87 -18.61
N GLN A 242 -10.82 -4.84 -18.11
CA GLN A 242 -10.45 -4.69 -16.71
C GLN A 242 -11.14 -3.50 -16.07
N LEU A 243 -11.42 -3.60 -14.77
CA LEU A 243 -12.00 -2.53 -13.98
C LEU A 243 -11.00 -1.95 -12.98
N PHE A 244 -10.88 -0.63 -12.97
CA PHE A 244 -10.08 0.14 -12.03
C PHE A 244 -10.94 1.16 -11.31
N LEU A 245 -10.70 1.35 -10.02
CA LEU A 245 -11.37 2.37 -9.24
C LEU A 245 -10.35 3.22 -8.52
N TRP A 246 -10.28 4.50 -8.89
CA TRP A 246 -9.39 5.47 -8.28
C TRP A 246 -10.13 6.37 -7.32
N SER A 247 -9.62 6.53 -6.12
CA SER A 247 -10.10 7.60 -5.23
C SER A 247 -9.47 8.94 -5.63
N ARG A 248 -10.12 10.05 -5.24
CA ARG A 248 -9.57 11.41 -5.38
C ARG A 248 -8.15 11.57 -4.84
N GLY A 249 -7.75 10.78 -3.84
CA GLY A 249 -6.40 10.81 -3.27
C GLY A 249 -5.31 10.29 -4.20
N GLU A 250 -5.64 9.95 -5.46
CA GLU A 250 -4.80 9.23 -6.41
C GLU A 250 -4.35 7.88 -5.85
N GLU A 251 -5.24 7.26 -5.08
CA GLU A 251 -5.07 5.89 -4.62
C GLU A 251 -6.02 5.00 -5.41
N LEU A 252 -5.45 4.02 -6.11
CA LEU A 252 -6.20 2.93 -6.70
C LEU A 252 -6.78 2.09 -5.54
N VAL A 253 -8.10 1.93 -5.52
CA VAL A 253 -8.87 1.33 -4.43
C VAL A 253 -9.75 0.17 -4.89
N THR A 254 -9.54 -0.33 -6.12
CA THR A 254 -10.26 -1.47 -6.74
C THR A 254 -10.50 -2.62 -5.74
N ASP A 255 -9.46 -3.14 -5.10
CA ASP A 255 -9.55 -4.29 -4.18
C ASP A 255 -10.36 -4.02 -2.90
N LYS A 256 -10.58 -2.75 -2.56
CA LYS A 256 -11.41 -2.37 -1.41
C LYS A 256 -12.89 -2.45 -1.73
N PHE A 257 -13.26 -2.47 -3.01
CA PHE A 257 -14.63 -2.42 -3.53
C PHE A 257 -14.96 -3.57 -4.50
N PRO A 258 -14.84 -4.84 -4.07
CA PRO A 258 -15.01 -6.01 -4.94
C PRO A 258 -16.43 -6.15 -5.53
N GLU A 259 -17.46 -5.57 -4.91
CA GLU A 259 -18.82 -5.52 -5.47
C GLU A 259 -18.91 -4.80 -6.82
N PHE A 260 -17.93 -3.98 -7.18
CA PHE A 260 -17.88 -3.35 -8.50
C PHE A 260 -17.24 -4.23 -9.57
N PHE A 261 -16.53 -5.31 -9.23
CA PHE A 261 -15.87 -6.17 -10.22
C PHE A 261 -16.79 -6.68 -11.34
N PRO A 262 -18.05 -7.07 -11.07
CA PRO A 262 -18.96 -7.47 -12.13
C PRO A 262 -19.22 -6.38 -13.18
N LEU A 263 -19.03 -5.10 -12.86
CA LEU A 263 -19.22 -4.01 -13.81
C LEU A 263 -18.23 -4.05 -14.98
N ALA A 264 -17.08 -4.73 -14.84
CA ALA A 264 -16.16 -4.96 -15.95
C ALA A 264 -16.81 -5.70 -17.13
N GLU A 265 -17.80 -6.56 -16.85
CA GLU A 265 -18.51 -7.33 -17.87
C GLU A 265 -19.79 -6.64 -18.37
N HIS A 266 -20.31 -5.66 -17.61
CA HIS A 266 -21.58 -5.01 -17.90
C HIS A 266 -21.42 -3.64 -18.55
N LEU A 267 -20.30 -2.96 -18.31
CA LEU A 267 -19.98 -1.69 -18.95
C LEU A 267 -19.20 -1.93 -20.25
N PRO A 268 -19.47 -1.15 -21.31
CA PRO A 268 -18.65 -1.18 -22.53
C PRO A 268 -17.19 -0.86 -22.22
N ASP A 269 -16.29 -1.48 -22.97
CA ASP A 269 -14.87 -1.15 -22.89
C ASP A 269 -14.60 0.29 -23.34
N GLY A 270 -13.64 0.96 -22.68
CA GLY A 270 -13.39 2.38 -22.90
C GLY A 270 -14.43 3.28 -22.20
N THR A 271 -14.78 2.96 -20.96
CA THR A 271 -15.74 3.72 -20.14
C THR A 271 -15.04 4.31 -18.92
N VAL A 272 -15.19 5.61 -18.68
CA VAL A 272 -14.74 6.26 -17.44
C VAL A 272 -15.87 7.06 -16.82
N ILE A 273 -16.28 6.67 -15.61
CA ILE A 273 -17.36 7.30 -14.85
C ILE A 273 -16.76 7.98 -13.62
N ASP A 274 -17.11 9.25 -13.39
CA ASP A 274 -16.83 9.94 -12.14
C ASP A 274 -18.09 9.95 -11.25
N GLY A 275 -17.90 9.66 -9.98
CA GLY A 275 -19.01 9.42 -9.07
C GLY A 275 -18.61 9.46 -7.60
N GLU A 276 -19.60 9.29 -6.74
CA GLU A 276 -19.41 9.16 -5.29
C GLU A 276 -19.69 7.73 -4.83
N ILE A 277 -18.73 7.10 -4.17
CA ILE A 277 -18.91 5.81 -3.52
C ILE A 277 -19.62 6.05 -2.18
N LEU A 278 -20.80 5.46 -2.03
CA LEU A 278 -21.67 5.68 -0.87
C LEU A 278 -22.09 4.36 -0.24
N PRO A 279 -22.05 4.22 1.10
CA PRO A 279 -22.75 3.13 1.75
C PRO A 279 -24.25 3.31 1.53
N PHE A 280 -24.94 2.28 1.08
CA PHE A 280 -26.31 2.41 0.60
C PHE A 280 -27.10 1.14 0.85
N LYS A 281 -28.21 1.27 1.57
CA LYS A 281 -29.02 0.13 2.00
C LYS A 281 -30.50 0.54 2.04
N ASP A 282 -31.37 -0.39 1.67
CA ASP A 282 -32.82 -0.20 1.72
C ASP A 282 -33.30 1.07 0.97
N GLY A 283 -32.62 1.40 -0.13
CA GLY A 283 -32.96 2.55 -0.98
C GLY A 283 -32.42 3.90 -0.50
N LEU A 284 -31.62 3.94 0.57
CA LEU A 284 -31.12 5.18 1.16
C LEU A 284 -29.60 5.15 1.41
N PRO A 285 -28.91 6.31 1.31
CA PRO A 285 -27.52 6.43 1.73
C PRO A 285 -27.41 6.27 3.25
N LEU A 286 -26.38 5.57 3.69
CA LEU A 286 -25.98 5.48 5.09
C LEU A 286 -24.94 6.57 5.41
N SER A 287 -24.62 6.73 6.69
CA SER A 287 -23.60 7.69 7.12
C SER A 287 -22.20 7.32 6.60
N PHE A 288 -21.36 8.32 6.34
CA PHE A 288 -19.95 8.11 5.97
C PHE A 288 -19.18 7.29 7.03
N HIS A 289 -19.57 7.37 8.30
CA HIS A 289 -18.95 6.58 9.38
C HIS A 289 -19.04 5.06 9.12
N GLU A 290 -20.15 4.58 8.55
CA GLU A 290 -20.29 3.18 8.17
C GLU A 290 -19.24 2.80 7.12
N LEU A 291 -18.99 3.67 6.14
CA LEU A 291 -17.96 3.48 5.12
C LEU A 291 -16.54 3.47 5.72
N GLN A 292 -16.27 4.29 6.74
CA GLN A 292 -14.97 4.31 7.44
C GLN A 292 -14.60 2.95 8.05
N THR A 293 -15.58 2.17 8.51
CA THR A 293 -15.34 0.83 9.08
C THR A 293 -14.73 -0.15 8.07
N ARG A 294 -14.84 0.18 6.77
CA ARG A 294 -14.42 -0.61 5.63
C ARG A 294 -13.14 -0.10 4.97
N ILE A 295 -13.03 1.20 4.70
CA ILE A 295 -11.93 1.81 3.91
C ILE A 295 -10.53 1.49 4.47
N GLY A 296 -10.41 1.41 5.79
CA GLY A 296 -9.14 1.13 6.48
C GLY A 296 -8.77 -0.34 6.57
N ARG A 297 -9.63 -1.27 6.14
CA ARG A 297 -9.38 -2.71 6.24
C ARG A 297 -8.63 -3.24 5.03
N LYS A 298 -7.67 -4.12 5.30
CA LYS A 298 -6.90 -4.81 4.25
C LYS A 298 -7.67 -5.92 3.56
N ASN A 299 -8.51 -6.63 4.32
CA ASN A 299 -9.36 -7.71 3.81
C ASN A 299 -10.81 -7.34 4.09
N VAL A 300 -11.60 -7.19 3.02
CA VAL A 300 -13.04 -6.95 3.11
C VAL A 300 -13.72 -8.31 3.07
N THR A 301 -14.18 -8.80 4.22
CA THR A 301 -14.85 -10.10 4.31
C THR A 301 -16.29 -10.01 3.84
N LYS A 302 -16.88 -11.14 3.44
CA LYS A 302 -18.30 -11.23 3.03
C LYS A 302 -19.26 -10.56 4.03
N GLY A 303 -19.06 -10.79 5.33
CA GLY A 303 -19.89 -10.17 6.37
C GLY A 303 -19.76 -8.63 6.45
N ILE A 304 -18.62 -8.05 6.05
CA ILE A 304 -18.47 -6.59 5.97
C ILE A 304 -19.23 -6.04 4.77
N LEU A 305 -19.14 -6.72 3.62
CA LEU A 305 -19.85 -6.34 2.40
C LEU A 305 -21.37 -6.37 2.60
N GLU A 306 -21.88 -7.40 3.28
CA GLU A 306 -23.31 -7.52 3.60
C GLU A 306 -23.78 -6.49 4.63
N LYS A 307 -22.92 -6.13 5.60
CA LYS A 307 -23.25 -5.14 6.63
C LYS A 307 -23.32 -3.72 6.04
N THR A 308 -22.33 -3.36 5.23
CA THR A 308 -22.16 -2.02 4.65
C THR A 308 -22.04 -2.14 3.12
N PRO A 309 -23.15 -2.47 2.43
CA PRO A 309 -23.18 -2.43 0.96
C PRO A 309 -22.94 -1.01 0.47
N VAL A 310 -22.37 -0.88 -0.72
CA VAL A 310 -22.11 0.42 -1.33
C VAL A 310 -22.59 0.46 -2.77
N ILE A 311 -22.81 1.67 -3.27
CA ILE A 311 -23.06 1.97 -4.69
C ILE A 311 -22.04 3.01 -5.17
N LEU A 312 -21.90 3.13 -6.48
CA LEU A 312 -21.31 4.31 -7.12
C LEU A 312 -22.45 5.21 -7.59
N LYS A 313 -22.61 6.36 -6.96
CA LYS A 313 -23.53 7.40 -7.41
C LYS A 313 -22.83 8.22 -8.49
N ALA A 314 -22.95 7.77 -9.73
CA ALA A 314 -22.36 8.40 -10.90
C ALA A 314 -22.97 9.79 -11.18
N TYR A 315 -22.13 10.74 -11.56
CA TYR A 315 -22.56 12.10 -11.93
C TYR A 315 -21.90 12.65 -13.20
N ASP A 316 -20.82 12.05 -13.70
CA ASP A 316 -20.20 12.43 -14.98
C ASP A 316 -19.69 11.19 -15.75
N LEU A 317 -19.67 11.30 -17.08
CA LEU A 317 -19.09 10.31 -17.99
C LEU A 317 -17.94 10.99 -18.74
N LEU A 318 -16.71 10.59 -18.40
CA LEU A 318 -15.50 11.20 -18.92
C LEU A 318 -14.99 10.51 -20.20
N GLU A 319 -15.33 9.24 -20.37
CA GLU A 319 -14.97 8.46 -21.57
C GLU A 319 -16.10 7.50 -21.93
N SER A 320 -16.33 7.32 -23.22
CA SER A 320 -17.27 6.35 -23.77
C SER A 320 -16.71 5.74 -25.05
N ALA A 321 -16.71 4.41 -25.14
CA ALA A 321 -16.13 3.65 -26.25
C ALA A 321 -14.69 4.11 -26.61
N GLY A 322 -13.89 4.44 -25.59
CA GLY A 322 -12.50 4.88 -25.74
C GLY A 322 -12.32 6.35 -26.18
N LYS A 323 -13.41 7.11 -26.33
CA LYS A 323 -13.36 8.54 -26.66
C LYS A 323 -13.43 9.38 -25.38
N ASP A 324 -12.42 10.22 -25.16
CA ASP A 324 -12.44 11.28 -24.12
C ASP A 324 -13.55 12.29 -24.43
N LEU A 325 -14.46 12.49 -23.48
CA LEU A 325 -15.63 13.36 -23.61
C LEU A 325 -15.46 14.68 -22.87
N ARG A 326 -14.34 14.94 -22.18
CA ARG A 326 -14.21 16.09 -21.27
C ARG A 326 -14.32 17.44 -21.96
N ASP A 327 -14.02 17.51 -23.26
CA ASP A 327 -14.19 18.71 -24.08
C ASP A 327 -15.66 18.94 -24.50
N GLU A 328 -16.55 17.98 -24.31
CA GLU A 328 -17.98 18.14 -24.56
C GLU A 328 -18.67 18.83 -23.36
N PRO A 329 -19.75 19.60 -23.60
CA PRO A 329 -20.56 20.19 -22.52
C PRO A 329 -21.12 19.15 -21.54
N LEU A 330 -21.17 19.51 -20.25
CA LEU A 330 -21.64 18.63 -19.16
C LEU A 330 -23.00 17.97 -19.46
N TRP A 331 -23.96 18.73 -19.99
CA TRP A 331 -25.30 18.19 -20.29
C TRP A 331 -25.27 17.04 -21.30
N ARG A 332 -24.34 17.05 -22.27
CA ARG A 332 -24.16 15.94 -23.23
C ARG A 332 -23.56 14.72 -22.55
N ARG A 333 -22.55 14.93 -21.69
CA ARG A 333 -21.93 13.84 -20.94
C ARG A 333 -22.92 13.20 -19.99
N ARG A 334 -23.73 14.01 -19.31
CA ARG A 334 -24.81 13.54 -18.42
C ARG A 334 -25.87 12.74 -19.16
N GLN A 335 -26.32 13.21 -20.33
CA GLN A 335 -27.26 12.46 -21.16
C GLN A 335 -26.68 11.11 -21.61
N GLN A 336 -25.41 11.07 -22.01
CA GLN A 336 -24.74 9.81 -22.36
C GLN A 336 -24.60 8.87 -21.15
N LEU A 337 -24.31 9.41 -19.96
CA LEU A 337 -24.29 8.64 -18.72
C LEU A 337 -25.65 7.99 -18.42
N GLU A 338 -26.74 8.73 -18.60
CA GLU A 338 -28.10 8.21 -18.37
C GLU A 338 -28.43 7.10 -19.35
N ASN A 339 -28.10 7.27 -20.63
CA ASN A 339 -28.31 6.23 -21.65
C ASN A 339 -27.45 4.99 -21.41
N LEU A 340 -26.26 5.15 -20.83
CA LEU A 340 -25.36 4.04 -20.50
C LEU A 340 -25.90 3.18 -19.35
N LEU A 341 -26.64 3.79 -18.41
CA LEU A 341 -27.12 3.16 -17.18
C LEU A 341 -28.61 2.78 -17.22
N ALA A 342 -29.32 3.12 -18.31
CA ALA A 342 -30.71 2.77 -18.55
C ALA A 342 -30.85 1.33 -19.05
#